data_AF-A0A9X3CLV4-F1
#
_entry.id   AF-A0A9X3CLV4-F1
#
_cell.length_a   1.000
_cell.length_b   1.000
_cell.length_c   1.000
_cell.angle_alpha   90.00
_cell.angle_beta   90.00
_cell.angle_gamma   90.00
#
_symmetry.space_group_name_H-M   'P 1'
#
loop_
_entity.id
_entity.type
_entity.pdbx_description
1 polymer ?
#
loop_
_entity_poly.entity_id
_entity_poly.type
_entity_poly.pdbx_seq_one_letter_code
_entity_poly.pdbx_strand_id
1 'polypeptide(L)'
;TYSDSTSSDVTTSVTWTPDDTATATVTSGGLLSGVDVSNTTLTARKDGITSNTVNVTVCIDLSGPCIDIFNVGGGKLFTNSPSTAYLDSVGVSDADNNYSENGTYGPSGSFYRFNWFNANTLCDFYNAQNLGGRTNWRLATRDELEVELYDTFSNMFTARAWPTSSYYWSVTANGSVYYGVNLNDGSVFGLKPGYTLYASCVSTPNL
;
A
#
# COMPACT_ATOMS: atom_id res chain seq x y z
N THR A 1 -21.91 5.19 15.46
CA THR A 1 -23.29 4.68 15.40
C THR A 1 -24.13 5.51 16.34
N TYR A 2 -25.24 6.05 15.87
CA TYR A 2 -26.15 6.84 16.68
C TYR A 2 -27.05 5.94 17.53
N SER A 3 -27.74 6.51 18.51
CA SER A 3 -28.63 5.77 19.43
C SER A 3 -29.82 5.10 18.74
N ASP A 4 -30.16 5.55 17.53
CA ASP A 4 -31.19 4.97 16.67
C ASP A 4 -30.66 3.84 15.77
N SER A 5 -29.46 3.33 16.05
CA SER A 5 -28.72 2.31 15.29
C SER A 5 -28.29 2.72 13.87
N THR A 6 -28.50 3.98 13.47
CA THR A 6 -28.01 4.48 12.20
C THR A 6 -26.51 4.78 12.24
N SER A 7 -25.87 4.76 11.08
CA SER A 7 -24.50 5.26 10.88
C SER A 7 -24.50 6.32 9.78
N SER A 8 -23.59 7.28 9.90
CA SER A 8 -23.38 8.32 8.89
C SER A 8 -21.88 8.61 8.86
N ASP A 9 -21.36 8.93 7.68
CA ASP A 9 -20.01 9.43 7.55
C ASP A 9 -19.93 10.84 8.14
N VAL A 10 -19.12 10.98 9.19
CA VAL A 10 -18.93 12.22 9.93
C VAL A 10 -17.50 12.74 9.80
N THR A 11 -16.69 12.17 8.91
CA THR A 11 -15.25 12.43 8.79
C THR A 11 -14.91 13.92 8.61
N THR A 12 -15.77 14.67 7.91
CA THR A 12 -15.62 16.13 7.70
C THR A 12 -16.27 16.99 8.80
N SER A 13 -16.94 16.36 9.76
CA SER A 13 -17.67 17.00 10.87
C SER A 13 -17.10 16.68 12.24
N VAL A 14 -15.98 15.95 12.28
CA VAL A 14 -15.22 15.65 13.50
C VAL A 14 -13.94 16.49 13.54
N THR A 15 -13.46 16.81 14.73
CA THR A 15 -12.12 17.35 14.93
C THR A 15 -11.16 16.21 15.22
N TRP A 16 -10.23 15.96 14.30
CA TRP A 16 -9.16 14.99 14.49
C TRP A 16 -8.03 15.61 15.32
N THR A 17 -7.61 14.92 16.37
CA THR A 17 -6.56 15.38 17.29
C THR A 17 -5.49 14.31 17.42
N PRO A 18 -4.24 14.58 16.97
CA PRO A 18 -3.10 13.71 17.23
C PRO A 18 -2.68 13.85 18.70
N ASP A 19 -2.25 12.74 19.29
CA ASP A 19 -1.72 12.69 20.65
C ASP A 19 -0.38 13.45 20.75
N ASP A 20 0.44 13.33 19.70
CA ASP A 20 1.69 14.07 19.56
C ASP A 20 1.76 14.83 18.22
N THR A 21 1.62 16.16 18.30
CA THR A 21 1.72 17.06 17.15
C THR A 21 3.13 17.21 16.60
N ALA A 22 4.17 16.85 17.37
CA ALA A 22 5.54 16.79 16.86
C ALA A 22 5.73 15.59 15.92
N THR A 23 4.94 14.53 16.09
CA THR A 23 4.94 13.37 15.19
C THR A 23 4.01 13.56 13.99
N ALA A 24 2.76 14.00 14.19
CA ALA A 24 1.81 14.19 13.09
C ALA A 24 0.81 15.33 13.34
N THR A 25 0.35 15.98 12.29
CA THR A 25 -0.65 17.06 12.36
C THR A 25 -1.86 16.74 11.49
N VAL A 26 -3.04 17.27 11.86
CA VAL A 26 -4.26 17.13 11.05
C VAL A 26 -4.87 18.51 10.81
N THR A 27 -5.21 18.80 9.56
CA THR A 27 -5.93 20.04 9.21
C THR A 27 -7.39 19.97 9.64
N SER A 28 -8.09 21.11 9.70
CA SER A 28 -9.54 21.14 9.96
C SER A 28 -10.37 20.38 8.94
N GLY A 29 -9.85 20.15 7.73
CA GLY A 29 -10.47 19.33 6.70
C GLY A 29 -10.20 17.81 6.83
N GLY A 30 -9.48 17.38 7.87
CA GLY A 30 -9.15 15.97 8.11
C GLY A 30 -7.93 15.44 7.36
N LEU A 31 -7.16 16.30 6.68
CA LEU A 31 -5.90 15.88 6.05
C LEU A 31 -4.80 15.68 7.11
N LEU A 32 -4.32 14.44 7.25
CA LEU A 32 -3.19 14.05 8.10
C LEU A 32 -1.85 14.29 7.40
N SER A 33 -0.86 14.79 8.13
CA SER A 33 0.52 14.99 7.66
C SER A 33 1.51 14.56 8.72
N GLY A 34 2.52 13.76 8.34
CA GLY A 34 3.63 13.41 9.22
C GLY A 34 4.60 14.59 9.38
N VAL A 35 5.13 14.76 10.58
CA VAL A 35 6.12 15.79 10.93
C VAL A 35 7.47 15.13 11.21
N ASP A 36 7.50 14.21 12.18
CA ASP A 36 8.70 13.42 12.52
C ASP A 36 8.43 11.92 12.48
N VAL A 37 9.47 11.15 12.18
CA VAL A 37 9.44 9.67 12.12
C VAL A 37 9.25 9.11 13.53
N SER A 38 8.03 8.71 13.84
CA SER A 38 7.65 8.11 15.11
C SER A 38 6.26 7.46 15.00
N ASN A 39 5.81 6.86 16.09
CA ASN A 39 4.43 6.43 16.26
C ASN A 39 3.68 7.44 17.11
N THR A 40 2.45 7.75 16.71
CA THR A 40 1.51 8.54 17.50
C THR A 40 0.13 7.91 17.39
N THR A 41 -0.83 8.49 18.09
CA THR A 41 -2.22 8.07 17.98
C THR A 41 -3.11 9.24 17.61
N LEU A 42 -4.26 8.92 17.01
CA LEU A 42 -5.21 9.89 16.53
C LEU A 42 -6.61 9.57 17.08
N THR A 43 -7.31 10.59 17.55
CA THR A 43 -8.72 10.49 17.97
C THR A 43 -9.56 11.53 17.23
N ALA A 44 -10.83 11.20 16.99
CA ALA A 44 -11.83 12.11 16.45
C ALA A 44 -12.75 12.57 17.58
N ARG A 45 -13.11 13.85 17.60
CA ARG A 45 -14.06 14.42 18.56
C ARG A 45 -15.21 15.11 17.85
N LYS A 46 -16.45 14.83 18.26
CA LYS A 46 -17.66 15.52 17.80
C LYS A 46 -18.67 15.62 18.93
N ASP A 47 -19.26 16.81 19.12
CA ASP A 47 -20.29 17.08 20.13
C ASP A 47 -19.94 16.59 21.55
N GLY A 48 -18.65 16.70 21.92
CA GLY A 48 -18.13 16.26 23.21
C GLY A 48 -17.80 14.76 23.32
N ILE A 49 -18.11 13.95 22.31
CA ILE A 49 -17.81 12.52 22.25
C ILE A 49 -16.46 12.30 21.56
N THR A 50 -15.60 11.49 22.17
CA THR A 50 -14.30 11.06 21.61
C THR A 50 -14.41 9.65 21.04
N SER A 51 -13.83 9.42 19.87
CA SER A 51 -13.80 8.12 19.20
C SER A 51 -12.84 7.13 19.90
N ASN A 52 -12.80 5.90 19.38
CA ASN A 52 -11.65 5.03 19.57
C ASN A 52 -10.37 5.66 19.00
N THR A 53 -9.24 5.16 19.48
CA THR A 53 -7.91 5.54 19.03
C THR A 53 -7.55 4.84 17.72
N VAL A 54 -6.86 5.56 16.83
CA VAL A 54 -6.23 5.03 15.61
C VAL A 54 -4.72 5.18 15.75
N ASN A 55 -3.96 4.14 15.42
CA ASN A 55 -2.50 4.21 15.40
C ASN A 55 -2.01 4.87 14.12
N VAL A 56 -1.03 5.78 14.25
CA VAL A 56 -0.38 6.46 13.14
C VAL A 56 1.11 6.20 13.24
N THR A 57 1.68 5.64 12.17
CA THR A 57 3.12 5.43 12.02
C THR A 57 3.62 6.34 10.91
N VAL A 58 4.59 7.19 11.22
CA VAL A 58 5.28 8.05 10.26
C VAL A 58 6.60 7.39 9.92
N CYS A 59 6.83 7.10 8.64
CA CYS A 59 8.07 6.49 8.15
C CYS A 59 8.90 7.47 7.33
N ILE A 60 10.21 7.26 7.34
CA ILE A 60 11.15 8.03 6.51
C ILE A 60 11.02 7.69 5.02
N ASP A 61 10.80 6.42 4.71
CA ASP A 61 10.61 5.88 3.37
C ASP A 61 9.86 4.54 3.42
N LEU A 62 9.74 3.87 2.27
CA LEU A 62 9.07 2.57 2.14
C LEU A 62 9.96 1.37 2.46
N SER A 63 11.22 1.57 2.89
CA SER A 63 12.07 0.47 3.42
C SER A 63 11.75 0.14 4.88
N GLY A 64 11.07 1.05 5.58
CA GLY A 64 10.61 0.88 6.96
C GLY A 64 9.24 0.18 7.07
N PRO A 65 8.54 0.33 8.21
CA PRO A 65 7.29 -0.37 8.50
C PRO A 65 6.05 0.25 7.83
N CYS A 66 6.21 0.96 6.71
CA CYS A 66 5.11 1.58 5.99
C CYS A 66 4.86 0.90 4.65
N ILE A 67 3.59 0.92 4.24
CA ILE A 67 3.13 0.56 2.90
C ILE A 67 2.48 1.80 2.28
N ASP A 68 2.78 2.07 1.02
CA ASP A 68 2.08 3.09 0.24
C ASP A 68 0.72 2.57 -0.20
N ILE A 69 -0.31 3.41 -0.06
CA ILE A 69 -1.65 3.17 -0.59
C ILE A 69 -1.92 4.31 -1.57
N PHE A 70 -1.49 4.11 -2.80
CA PHE A 70 -1.49 5.14 -3.82
C PHE A 70 -2.85 5.21 -4.52
N ASN A 71 -3.54 6.35 -4.40
CA ASN A 71 -4.77 6.63 -5.12
C ASN A 71 -4.45 7.25 -6.49
N VAL A 72 -4.71 6.51 -7.56
CA VAL A 72 -4.47 6.96 -8.95
C VAL A 72 -5.62 7.79 -9.52
N GLY A 73 -6.69 8.01 -8.74
CA GLY A 73 -7.93 8.64 -9.19
C GLY A 73 -9.07 7.64 -9.35
N GLY A 74 -10.29 8.16 -9.44
CA GLY A 74 -11.51 7.33 -9.49
C GLY A 74 -11.69 6.41 -8.27
N GLY A 75 -10.95 6.67 -7.18
CA GLY A 75 -10.90 5.83 -5.98
C GLY A 75 -10.26 4.47 -6.19
N LYS A 76 -9.49 4.25 -7.26
CA LYS A 76 -8.64 3.06 -7.41
C LYS A 76 -7.35 3.25 -6.62
N LEU A 77 -6.97 2.23 -5.85
CA LEU A 77 -5.80 2.22 -4.98
C LEU A 77 -4.81 1.13 -5.40
N PHE A 78 -3.52 1.41 -5.29
CA PHE A 78 -2.44 0.44 -5.47
C PHE A 78 -1.47 0.43 -4.28
N THR A 79 -0.74 -0.66 -4.08
CA THR A 79 0.33 -0.76 -3.08
C THR A 79 1.69 -0.98 -3.72
N ASN A 80 2.76 -0.48 -3.09
CA ASN A 80 4.11 -0.93 -3.44
C ASN A 80 4.34 -2.38 -3.00
N SER A 81 5.44 -2.98 -3.46
CA SER A 81 5.91 -4.23 -2.87
C SER A 81 6.41 -3.97 -1.45
N PRO A 82 5.95 -4.73 -0.44
CA PRO A 82 6.25 -4.43 0.95
C PRO A 82 7.73 -4.65 1.30
N SER A 83 8.23 -3.82 2.21
CA SER A 83 9.52 -4.05 2.87
C SER A 83 9.44 -5.27 3.79
N THR A 84 10.61 -5.79 4.17
CA THR A 84 10.67 -6.81 5.22
C THR A 84 10.16 -6.27 6.55
N ALA A 85 10.53 -5.04 6.90
CA ALA A 85 10.08 -4.38 8.12
C ALA A 85 8.55 -4.26 8.22
N TYR A 86 7.88 -3.94 7.11
CA TYR A 86 6.41 -3.87 7.08
C TYR A 86 5.78 -5.24 7.29
N LEU A 87 6.11 -6.25 6.46
CA LEU A 87 5.45 -7.55 6.57
C LEU A 87 5.76 -8.29 7.87
N ASP A 88 6.98 -8.15 8.40
CA ASP A 88 7.36 -8.72 9.69
C ASP A 88 6.54 -8.09 10.83
N SER A 89 6.24 -6.79 10.74
CA SER A 89 5.43 -6.09 11.75
C SER A 89 3.96 -6.51 11.77
N VAL A 90 3.43 -6.99 10.64
CA VAL A 90 2.03 -7.43 10.50
C VAL A 90 1.86 -8.95 10.49
N GLY A 91 2.96 -9.71 10.64
CA GLY A 91 2.95 -11.15 10.91
C GLY A 91 2.68 -12.05 9.70
N VAL A 92 3.07 -11.64 8.48
CA VAL A 92 2.91 -12.47 7.26
C VAL A 92 4.09 -13.43 7.11
N SER A 93 3.80 -14.74 6.99
CA SER A 93 4.81 -15.81 6.88
C SER A 93 5.12 -16.25 5.45
N ASP A 94 4.29 -15.87 4.48
CA ASP A 94 4.25 -16.54 3.17
C ASP A 94 5.11 -15.85 2.10
N ALA A 95 6.10 -15.05 2.51
CA ALA A 95 7.06 -14.47 1.58
C ALA A 95 8.14 -15.49 1.17
N ASP A 96 8.51 -15.52 -0.10
CA ASP A 96 9.46 -16.52 -0.61
C ASP A 96 10.92 -16.15 -0.35
N ASN A 97 11.31 -14.92 -0.70
CA ASN A 97 12.63 -14.39 -0.40
C ASN A 97 12.60 -12.87 -0.32
N ASN A 98 13.75 -12.26 -0.01
CA ASN A 98 13.92 -10.81 -0.04
C ASN A 98 15.00 -10.38 -1.03
N TYR A 99 14.97 -9.11 -1.38
CA TYR A 99 16.01 -8.43 -2.14
C TYR A 99 16.34 -7.09 -1.48
N SER A 100 17.63 -6.80 -1.36
CA SER A 100 18.13 -5.54 -0.81
C SER A 100 18.39 -4.54 -1.93
N GLU A 101 17.58 -3.49 -1.97
CA GLU A 101 17.77 -2.33 -2.81
C GLU A 101 18.83 -1.40 -2.18
N ASN A 102 19.62 -0.73 -3.04
CA ASN A 102 20.76 0.09 -2.60
C ASN A 102 20.53 1.60 -2.81
N GLY A 103 19.31 2.03 -3.10
CA GLY A 103 18.98 3.43 -3.43
C GLY A 103 18.92 3.76 -4.92
N THR A 104 19.29 2.83 -5.82
CA THR A 104 19.34 3.12 -7.28
C THR A 104 17.97 2.99 -7.94
N TYR A 105 17.21 1.97 -7.60
CA TYR A 105 15.92 1.63 -8.21
C TYR A 105 14.77 1.64 -7.21
N GLY A 106 15.00 2.17 -6.02
CA GLY A 106 14.10 2.02 -4.89
C GLY A 106 14.77 2.51 -3.61
N PRO A 107 14.02 2.64 -2.51
CA PRO A 107 14.58 2.99 -1.20
C PRO A 107 15.66 1.99 -0.80
N SER A 108 16.70 2.45 -0.09
CA SER A 108 17.76 1.56 0.38
C SER A 108 17.24 0.68 1.52
N GLY A 109 17.01 -0.60 1.25
CA GLY A 109 16.53 -1.55 2.25
C GLY A 109 16.04 -2.86 1.65
N SER A 110 15.52 -3.74 2.51
CA SER A 110 15.09 -5.08 2.10
C SER A 110 13.60 -5.13 1.82
N PHE A 111 13.25 -5.70 0.67
CA PHE A 111 11.87 -5.87 0.21
C PHE A 111 11.58 -7.32 -0.10
N TYR A 112 10.38 -7.78 0.28
CA TYR A 112 9.96 -9.13 -0.02
C TYR A 112 9.63 -9.29 -1.50
N ARG A 113 9.98 -10.46 -2.04
CA ARG A 113 9.57 -10.95 -3.35
C ARG A 113 8.79 -12.24 -3.17
N PHE A 114 7.88 -12.46 -4.09
CA PHE A 114 6.87 -13.51 -4.01
C PHE A 114 6.87 -14.32 -5.29
N ASN A 115 6.65 -15.62 -5.16
CA ASN A 115 6.13 -16.41 -6.25
C ASN A 115 4.70 -15.95 -6.56
N TRP A 116 4.18 -16.32 -7.74
CA TRP A 116 2.89 -15.80 -8.19
C TRP A 116 1.73 -16.18 -7.27
N PHE A 117 1.76 -17.36 -6.64
CA PHE A 117 0.72 -17.80 -5.72
C PHE A 117 0.76 -16.98 -4.42
N ASN A 118 1.94 -16.81 -3.84
CA ASN A 118 2.13 -16.04 -2.61
C ASN A 118 1.85 -14.54 -2.83
N ALA A 119 2.08 -14.01 -4.04
CA ALA A 119 1.68 -12.66 -4.40
C ALA A 119 0.15 -12.45 -4.36
N ASN A 120 -0.64 -13.49 -4.67
CA ASN A 120 -2.10 -13.43 -4.51
C ASN A 120 -2.49 -13.52 -3.03
N THR A 121 -1.85 -14.42 -2.26
CA THR A 121 -2.07 -14.55 -0.82
C THR A 121 -1.76 -13.24 -0.06
N LEU A 122 -0.77 -12.47 -0.51
CA LEU A 122 -0.50 -11.13 0.03
C LEU A 122 -1.73 -10.20 -0.08
N CYS A 123 -2.42 -10.21 -1.23
CA CYS A 123 -3.60 -9.37 -1.42
C CYS A 123 -4.79 -9.89 -0.59
N ASP A 124 -4.93 -11.20 -0.42
CA ASP A 124 -5.91 -11.80 0.50
C ASP A 124 -5.64 -11.38 1.96
N PHE A 125 -4.36 -11.31 2.35
CA PHE A 125 -3.97 -10.79 3.65
C PHE A 125 -4.38 -9.32 3.81
N TYR A 126 -4.16 -8.47 2.80
CA TYR A 126 -4.61 -7.07 2.83
C TYR A 126 -6.13 -6.96 2.94
N ASN A 127 -6.89 -7.89 2.35
CA ASN A 127 -8.34 -7.97 2.55
C ASN A 127 -8.71 -8.26 4.00
N ALA A 128 -8.04 -9.24 4.62
CA ALA A 128 -8.27 -9.60 6.01
C ALA A 128 -7.93 -8.47 6.99
N GLN A 129 -6.93 -7.64 6.66
CA GLN A 129 -6.54 -6.48 7.46
C GLN A 129 -7.39 -5.23 7.22
N ASN A 130 -8.33 -5.27 6.28
CA ASN A 130 -9.08 -4.09 5.84
C ASN A 130 -8.13 -2.93 5.46
N LEU A 131 -7.03 -3.25 4.76
CA LEU A 131 -5.97 -2.29 4.47
C LEU A 131 -6.53 -1.11 3.68
N GLY A 132 -6.24 0.12 4.13
CA GLY A 132 -6.79 1.33 3.52
C GLY A 132 -8.33 1.43 3.59
N GLY A 133 -8.96 0.69 4.52
CA GLY A 133 -10.42 0.60 4.63
C GLY A 133 -11.06 -0.24 3.53
N ARG A 134 -10.33 -1.18 2.91
CA ARG A 134 -10.82 -2.00 1.80
C ARG A 134 -10.57 -3.49 1.99
N THR A 135 -11.49 -4.28 1.43
CA THR A 135 -11.54 -5.75 1.54
C THR A 135 -11.62 -6.46 0.18
N ASN A 136 -11.28 -5.75 -0.91
CA ASN A 136 -11.35 -6.24 -2.29
C ASN A 136 -10.04 -6.03 -3.07
N TRP A 137 -8.91 -6.03 -2.36
CA TRP A 137 -7.57 -6.13 -2.90
C TRP A 137 -7.39 -7.40 -3.70
N ARG A 138 -6.79 -7.27 -4.87
CA ARG A 138 -6.33 -8.37 -5.71
C ARG A 138 -4.99 -8.00 -6.32
N LEU A 139 -4.26 -8.99 -6.81
CA LEU A 139 -3.05 -8.70 -7.57
C LEU A 139 -3.42 -7.93 -8.88
N ALA A 140 -2.59 -6.95 -9.25
CA ALA A 140 -2.86 -6.06 -10.39
C ALA A 140 -2.85 -6.78 -11.74
N THR A 141 -3.63 -6.30 -12.71
CA THR A 141 -3.55 -6.76 -14.11
C THR A 141 -2.34 -6.13 -14.81
N ARG A 142 -1.94 -6.67 -15.98
CA ARG A 142 -0.81 -6.16 -16.75
C ARG A 142 -1.08 -4.70 -17.12
N ASP A 143 -2.26 -4.42 -17.65
CA ASP A 143 -2.64 -3.07 -18.10
C ASP A 143 -2.71 -2.08 -16.93
N GLU A 144 -3.10 -2.54 -15.74
CA GLU A 144 -3.06 -1.69 -14.54
C GLU A 144 -1.63 -1.32 -14.12
N LEU A 145 -0.66 -2.22 -14.28
CA LEU A 145 0.74 -1.92 -13.98
C LEU A 145 1.41 -1.11 -15.10
N GLU A 146 1.18 -1.48 -16.35
CA GLU A 146 1.81 -0.90 -17.53
C GLU A 146 1.18 0.45 -17.87
N VAL A 147 -0.12 0.50 -18.10
CA VAL A 147 -0.80 1.69 -18.62
C VAL A 147 -1.17 2.66 -17.49
N GLU A 148 -1.75 2.14 -16.40
CA GLU A 148 -2.26 3.01 -15.34
C GLU A 148 -1.19 3.49 -14.36
N LEU A 149 -0.13 2.71 -14.15
CA LEU A 149 1.02 3.13 -13.34
C LEU A 149 2.17 3.65 -14.21
N TYR A 150 2.83 2.79 -15.00
CA TYR A 150 4.04 3.19 -15.70
C TYR A 150 3.81 4.24 -16.80
N ASP A 151 2.89 4.04 -17.74
CA ASP A 151 2.69 5.02 -18.83
C ASP A 151 2.17 6.38 -18.31
N THR A 152 1.46 6.36 -17.17
CA THR A 152 0.89 7.56 -16.55
C THR A 152 1.89 8.32 -15.68
N PHE A 153 2.70 7.61 -14.89
CA PHE A 153 3.59 8.22 -13.88
C PHE A 153 5.08 7.97 -14.15
N SER A 154 5.42 7.25 -15.22
CA SER A 154 6.76 6.78 -15.57
C SER A 154 7.38 5.93 -14.45
N ASN A 155 8.64 6.15 -14.14
CA ASN A 155 9.37 5.42 -13.12
C ASN A 155 8.75 5.61 -11.72
N MET A 156 8.18 4.54 -11.18
CA MET A 156 7.49 4.56 -9.88
C MET A 156 8.41 4.77 -8.68
N PHE A 157 9.71 4.51 -8.81
CA PHE A 157 10.67 4.94 -7.78
C PHE A 157 10.74 6.46 -7.72
N THR A 158 10.88 7.14 -8.86
CA THR A 158 10.94 8.61 -8.88
C THR A 158 9.59 9.26 -8.56
N ALA A 159 8.48 8.61 -8.93
CA ALA A 159 7.14 9.16 -8.71
C ALA A 159 6.64 8.94 -7.26
N ARG A 160 6.93 7.78 -6.66
CA ARG A 160 6.31 7.33 -5.40
C ARG A 160 7.27 6.66 -4.41
N ALA A 161 8.58 6.64 -4.69
CA ALA A 161 9.59 5.94 -3.90
C ALA A 161 9.36 4.42 -3.80
N TRP A 162 8.71 3.81 -4.79
CA TRP A 162 8.50 2.35 -4.81
C TRP A 162 9.80 1.61 -5.16
N PRO A 163 10.00 0.37 -4.65
CA PRO A 163 11.09 -0.49 -5.11
C PRO A 163 10.81 -0.96 -6.55
N THR A 164 11.76 -0.81 -7.46
CA THR A 164 11.62 -1.11 -8.89
C THR A 164 12.80 -1.90 -9.46
N SER A 165 13.67 -2.43 -8.60
CA SER A 165 14.78 -3.32 -9.03
C SER A 165 14.32 -4.68 -9.60
N SER A 166 13.03 -5.01 -9.47
CA SER A 166 12.42 -6.22 -10.00
C SER A 166 11.08 -5.92 -10.68
N TYR A 167 10.65 -6.83 -11.55
CA TYR A 167 9.32 -6.78 -12.15
C TYR A 167 8.24 -6.95 -11.07
N TYR A 168 7.04 -6.42 -11.34
CA TYR A 168 5.85 -6.60 -10.53
C TYR A 168 4.95 -7.66 -11.17
N TRP A 169 4.54 -8.66 -10.39
CA TRP A 169 3.63 -9.70 -10.84
C TRP A 169 2.28 -9.15 -11.28
N SER A 170 1.74 -9.75 -12.33
CA SER A 170 0.36 -9.56 -12.76
C SER A 170 -0.48 -10.83 -12.65
N VAL A 171 -1.79 -10.67 -12.41
CA VAL A 171 -2.78 -11.75 -12.61
C VAL A 171 -2.99 -12.14 -14.08
N THR A 172 -2.56 -11.31 -15.03
CA THR A 172 -2.76 -11.55 -16.46
C THR A 172 -1.87 -12.70 -16.95
N ALA A 173 -2.48 -13.79 -17.40
CA ALA A 173 -1.81 -14.99 -17.89
C ALA A 173 -1.58 -14.97 -19.42
N ASN A 174 -0.54 -15.67 -19.88
CA ASN A 174 -0.33 -16.06 -21.27
C ASN A 174 0.11 -17.53 -21.33
N GLY A 175 -0.84 -18.42 -21.61
CA GLY A 175 -0.61 -19.86 -21.55
C GLY A 175 -0.24 -20.29 -20.12
N SER A 176 0.95 -20.84 -19.93
CA SER A 176 1.44 -21.34 -18.63
C SER A 176 2.33 -20.33 -17.88
N VAL A 177 2.46 -19.11 -18.38
CA VAL A 177 3.21 -18.02 -17.74
C VAL A 177 2.29 -16.87 -17.36
N TYR A 178 2.74 -16.04 -16.44
CA TYR A 178 2.09 -14.79 -16.05
C TYR A 178 2.98 -13.62 -16.41
N TYR A 179 2.37 -12.47 -16.72
CA TYR A 179 3.13 -11.27 -17.02
C TYR A 179 3.70 -10.64 -15.74
N GLY A 180 4.89 -10.06 -15.87
CA GLY A 180 5.44 -9.09 -14.95
C GLY A 180 5.74 -7.79 -15.69
N VAL A 181 5.59 -6.67 -15.00
CA VAL A 181 5.88 -5.33 -15.54
C VAL A 181 6.96 -4.66 -14.69
N ASN A 182 8.02 -4.17 -15.32
CA ASN A 182 9.05 -3.41 -14.63
C ASN A 182 8.61 -1.94 -14.50
N LEU A 183 8.36 -1.51 -13.26
CA LEU A 183 7.89 -0.15 -12.99
C LEU A 183 9.01 0.92 -13.00
N ASN A 184 10.25 0.54 -13.33
CA ASN A 184 11.36 1.47 -13.60
C ASN A 184 11.39 1.92 -15.07
N ASP A 185 11.16 0.99 -16.01
CA ASP A 185 11.36 1.21 -17.46
C ASP A 185 10.21 0.75 -18.36
N GLY A 186 9.13 0.21 -17.80
CA GLY A 186 7.93 -0.21 -18.52
C GLY A 186 8.05 -1.54 -19.23
N SER A 187 9.20 -2.23 -19.13
CA SER A 187 9.37 -3.52 -19.81
C SER A 187 8.40 -4.58 -19.29
N VAL A 188 7.85 -5.37 -20.20
CA VAL A 188 6.91 -6.46 -19.89
C VAL A 188 7.55 -7.80 -20.22
N PHE A 189 7.44 -8.76 -19.31
CA PHE A 189 8.03 -10.08 -19.48
C PHE A 189 7.11 -11.20 -18.97
N GLY A 190 7.14 -12.37 -19.61
CA GLY A 190 6.34 -13.54 -19.21
C GLY A 190 7.17 -14.55 -18.42
N LEU A 191 6.76 -14.90 -17.20
CA LEU A 191 7.50 -15.78 -16.30
C LEU A 191 6.64 -16.93 -15.76
N LYS A 192 7.28 -18.07 -15.49
CA LYS A 192 6.62 -19.19 -14.80
C LYS A 192 6.27 -18.76 -13.36
N PRO A 193 5.16 -19.25 -12.78
CA PRO A 193 4.67 -18.78 -11.48
C PRO A 193 5.61 -19.05 -10.29
N GLY A 194 6.63 -19.92 -10.44
CA GLY A 194 7.61 -20.20 -9.39
C GLY A 194 8.78 -19.22 -9.28
N TYR A 195 8.92 -18.26 -10.21
CA TYR A 195 9.90 -17.17 -10.06
C TYR A 195 9.46 -16.18 -8.99
N THR A 196 10.40 -15.45 -8.38
CA THR A 196 10.09 -14.49 -7.33
C THR A 196 10.25 -13.06 -7.82
N LEU A 197 9.19 -12.28 -7.73
CA LEU A 197 9.09 -10.89 -8.21
C LEU A 197 8.45 -10.01 -7.14
N TYR A 198 8.40 -8.70 -7.37
CA TYR A 198 7.62 -7.78 -6.56
C TYR A 198 6.11 -7.95 -6.80
N ALA A 199 5.30 -7.46 -5.87
CA ALA A 199 3.85 -7.55 -5.94
C ALA A 199 3.20 -6.21 -5.63
N SER A 200 2.17 -5.85 -6.39
CA SER A 200 1.32 -4.69 -6.13
C SER A 200 -0.11 -5.17 -6.10
N CYS A 201 -0.79 -4.94 -4.98
CA CYS A 201 -2.21 -5.19 -4.87
C CYS A 201 -2.97 -3.95 -5.33
N VAL A 202 -4.09 -4.16 -6.02
CA VAL A 202 -5.00 -3.12 -6.48
C VAL A 202 -6.38 -3.32 -5.88
N SER A 203 -7.03 -2.23 -5.53
CA SER A 203 -8.42 -2.21 -5.10
C SER A 203 -9.19 -1.12 -5.84
N THR A 204 -10.35 -1.47 -6.38
CA THR A 204 -11.30 -0.52 -6.98
C THR A 204 -12.38 -0.13 -5.98
N PRO A 205 -13.02 1.05 -6.10
CA PRO A 205 -14.15 1.38 -5.24
C PRO A 205 -15.23 0.29 -5.34
N ASN A 206 -15.84 -0.04 -4.21
CA ASN A 206 -17.11 -0.76 -4.23
C ASN A 206 -18.16 0.23 -4.75
N LEU A 207 -18.87 -0.15 -5.82
CA LEU A 207 -20.03 0.60 -6.34
C LEU A 207 -21.15 0.65 -5.31
#